data_AF-A0A9K3H4S0-F1
#
_entry.id   AF-A0A9K3H4S0-F1
#
_cell.length_a   1.000
_cell.length_b   1.000
_cell.length_c   1.000
_cell.angle_alpha   90.00
_cell.angle_beta   90.00
_cell.angle_gamma   90.00
#
_symmetry.space_group_name_H-M   'P 1'
#
loop_
_entity.id
_entity.type
_entity.pdbx_description
1 polymer ?
#
loop_
_entity_poly.entity_id
_entity_poly.type
_entity_poly.pdbx_seq_one_letter_code
_entity_poly.pdbx_strand_id
1 'polypeptide(L)'
;MGARFSDSVVQKDIESKPFKVIEGSGEKTTIVFEHESLEKKFSPEEISSIILRNLKQAAEEFLGTTVTDAVITVPAYFNDKQRQATMDAGVLAGLNVTRLINEPTSAAIAYGLDKSADVNCPEEKNVSIFDMGGGTFDVSLLKISKSGTITVKAVGGDTHLGGETFKQLMVNHCVELFKKKEKKDVSENARAKMRLKIACEKAKRDLSSTIQTPIEIDCLYEGIDFSTKFSREKFEEINAGFFIMCIKHVENCLRDGNMQKSDVDDVVIVGGSTRIPKLQKMLMEFFDGKPLCKSINADEAVAYGAAVLAANLSGNGNKKVQDFILHDVTPLSLGIWVVEDIDMSVVIPRNTSIPTIQEMVYYDSHYLHTKAGYLHN
;
A
#
# COMPACT_ATOMS: atom_id res chain seq x y z
N MET A 1 -6.37 9.47 3.19
CA MET A 1 -7.82 9.32 3.44
C MET A 1 -8.00 8.75 4.85
N GLY A 2 -9.01 9.17 5.62
CA GLY A 2 -9.21 8.71 7.02
C GLY A 2 -8.22 9.20 8.09
N ALA A 3 -7.21 9.99 7.73
CA ALA A 3 -6.25 10.61 8.66
C ALA A 3 -6.73 12.00 9.11
N ARG A 4 -6.34 12.41 10.31
CA ARG A 4 -6.66 13.74 10.85
C ARG A 4 -5.70 14.77 10.28
N PHE A 5 -6.19 16.00 10.10
CA PHE A 5 -5.37 17.11 9.66
C PHE A 5 -4.15 17.31 10.56
N SER A 6 -4.35 17.20 11.88
CA SER A 6 -3.29 17.36 12.90
C SER A 6 -2.27 16.22 12.96
N ASP A 7 -2.49 15.09 12.29
CA ASP A 7 -1.54 13.97 12.30
C ASP A 7 -0.21 14.40 11.66
N SER A 8 0.91 14.11 12.32
CA SER A 8 2.24 14.57 11.90
C SER A 8 2.62 14.13 10.48
N VAL A 9 2.15 12.96 10.08
CA VAL A 9 2.30 12.42 8.72
C VAL A 9 1.57 13.31 7.70
N VAL A 10 0.35 13.74 8.00
CA VAL A 10 -0.42 14.63 7.12
C VAL A 10 0.28 15.98 7.00
N GLN A 11 0.75 16.56 8.10
CA GLN A 11 1.48 17.82 8.09
C GLN A 11 2.73 17.76 7.21
N LYS A 12 3.54 16.70 7.33
CA LYS A 12 4.69 16.46 6.45
C LYS A 12 4.30 16.32 4.99
N ASP A 13 3.20 15.62 4.72
CA ASP A 13 2.70 15.44 3.37
C ASP A 13 2.31 16.78 2.72
N ILE A 14 1.64 17.66 3.47
CA ILE A 14 1.19 18.98 3.01
C ILE A 14 2.36 19.82 2.48
N GLU A 15 3.53 19.81 3.13
CA GLU A 15 4.73 20.53 2.68
C GLU A 15 5.21 20.07 1.29
N SER A 16 4.88 18.85 0.89
CA SER A 16 5.35 18.23 -0.35
C SER A 16 4.35 18.28 -1.50
N LYS A 17 3.06 18.54 -1.22
CA LYS A 17 1.98 18.49 -2.22
C LYS A 17 1.89 19.81 -3.01
N PRO A 18 1.52 19.75 -4.31
CA PRO A 18 1.34 20.94 -5.13
C PRO A 18 -0.02 21.63 -4.95
N PHE A 19 -0.87 21.12 -4.05
CA PHE A 19 -2.23 21.61 -3.82
C PHE A 19 -2.42 21.98 -2.35
N LYS A 20 -3.34 22.91 -2.11
CA LYS A 20 -3.65 23.40 -0.76
C LYS A 20 -4.49 22.38 -0.01
N VAL A 21 -4.13 22.17 1.24
CA VAL A 21 -4.86 21.32 2.19
C VAL A 21 -5.14 22.15 3.43
N ILE A 22 -6.38 22.12 3.90
CA ILE A 22 -6.84 22.87 5.08
C ILE A 22 -7.51 21.92 6.08
N GLU A 23 -7.61 22.37 7.32
CA GLU A 23 -8.45 21.73 8.32
C GLU A 23 -9.93 21.97 7.99
N GLY A 24 -10.69 20.88 7.89
CA GLY A 24 -12.14 20.87 7.77
C GLY A 24 -12.82 20.59 9.11
N SER A 25 -14.13 20.39 9.08
CA SER A 25 -14.91 20.09 10.28
C SER A 25 -14.43 18.81 10.98
N GLY A 26 -14.18 18.88 12.29
CA GLY A 26 -13.83 17.72 13.12
C GLY A 26 -12.45 17.13 12.82
N GLU A 27 -11.43 17.98 12.63
CA GLU A 27 -10.06 17.61 12.24
C GLU A 27 -9.95 16.85 10.91
N LYS A 28 -10.99 16.88 10.06
CA LYS A 28 -10.92 16.24 8.74
C LYS A 28 -9.97 16.99 7.82
N THR A 29 -9.18 16.26 7.05
CA THR A 29 -8.35 16.85 6.00
C THR A 29 -9.24 17.29 4.83
N THR A 30 -9.12 18.54 4.37
CA THR A 30 -9.88 19.06 3.22
C THR A 30 -8.94 19.59 2.14
N ILE A 31 -9.11 19.14 0.90
CA ILE A 31 -8.31 19.56 -0.25
C ILE A 31 -9.04 20.68 -0.97
N VAL A 32 -8.29 21.73 -1.31
CA VAL A 32 -8.82 22.94 -1.92
C VAL A 32 -8.30 23.07 -3.34
N PHE A 33 -9.22 23.17 -4.29
CA PHE A 33 -8.92 23.46 -5.69
C PHE A 33 -9.58 24.76 -6.13
N GLU A 34 -8.91 25.50 -6.99
CA GLU A 34 -9.51 26.62 -7.70
C GLU A 34 -9.96 26.12 -9.09
N HIS A 35 -11.26 26.26 -9.39
CA HIS A 35 -11.83 25.91 -10.69
C HIS A 35 -12.70 27.07 -11.15
N GLU A 36 -12.39 27.66 -12.30
CA GLU A 36 -13.12 28.82 -12.87
C GLU A 36 -13.26 29.97 -11.86
N SER A 37 -12.17 30.29 -11.14
CA SER A 37 -12.13 31.33 -10.11
C SER A 37 -13.06 31.09 -8.90
N LEU A 38 -13.60 29.87 -8.75
CA LEU A 38 -14.34 29.43 -7.57
C LEU A 38 -13.50 28.44 -6.78
N GLU A 39 -13.37 28.70 -5.48
CA GLU A 39 -12.76 27.76 -4.53
C GLU A 39 -13.72 26.58 -4.31
N LYS A 40 -13.30 25.39 -4.70
CA LYS A 40 -13.99 24.12 -4.42
C LYS A 40 -13.22 23.35 -3.36
N LYS A 41 -13.95 22.82 -2.39
CA LYS A 41 -13.42 22.03 -1.28
C LYS A 41 -13.87 20.59 -1.46
N PHE A 42 -12.93 19.67 -1.33
CA PHE A 42 -13.20 18.24 -1.41
C PHE A 42 -12.59 17.52 -0.22
N SER A 43 -13.31 16.53 0.30
CA SER A 43 -12.71 15.53 1.17
C SER A 43 -11.88 14.54 0.34
N PRO A 44 -10.88 13.86 0.94
CA PRO A 44 -10.16 12.78 0.29
C PRO A 44 -11.09 11.67 -0.24
N GLU A 45 -12.17 11.38 0.48
CA GLU A 45 -13.19 10.39 0.10
C GLU A 45 -13.93 10.83 -1.17
N GLU A 46 -14.28 12.11 -1.30
CA GLU A 46 -14.92 12.64 -2.50
C GLU A 46 -14.01 12.54 -3.73
N ILE A 47 -12.72 12.84 -3.58
CA ILE A 47 -11.75 12.68 -4.68
C ILE A 47 -11.60 11.21 -5.06
N SER A 48 -11.45 10.32 -4.08
CA SER A 48 -11.40 8.87 -4.34
C SER A 48 -12.67 8.37 -5.03
N SER A 49 -13.85 8.90 -4.68
CA SER A 49 -15.11 8.55 -5.34
C SER A 49 -15.14 8.93 -6.83
N ILE A 50 -14.46 10.02 -7.22
CA ILE A 50 -14.36 10.42 -8.64
C ILE A 50 -13.53 9.40 -9.41
N ILE A 51 -12.42 8.94 -8.83
CA ILE A 51 -11.57 7.90 -9.43
C ILE A 51 -12.37 6.59 -9.56
N LEU A 52 -13.07 6.18 -8.49
CA LEU A 52 -13.89 4.98 -8.49
C LEU A 52 -15.05 5.07 -9.50
N ARG A 53 -15.69 6.23 -9.67
CA ARG A 53 -16.70 6.44 -10.72
C ARG A 53 -16.14 6.27 -12.12
N ASN A 54 -14.95 6.82 -12.38
CA ASN A 54 -14.32 6.67 -13.69
C ASN A 54 -13.96 5.20 -13.98
N LEU A 55 -13.49 4.46 -12.98
CA LEU A 55 -13.20 3.03 -13.11
C LEU A 55 -14.48 2.21 -13.31
N LYS A 56 -15.54 2.53 -12.55
CA LYS A 56 -16.88 1.94 -12.72
C LYS A 56 -17.39 2.17 -14.15
N GLN A 57 -17.36 3.41 -14.63
CA GLN A 57 -17.80 3.75 -15.98
C GLN A 57 -17.02 2.97 -17.05
N ALA A 58 -15.70 2.89 -16.94
CA ALA A 58 -14.88 2.12 -17.87
C ALA A 58 -15.24 0.62 -17.86
N ALA A 59 -15.54 0.06 -16.68
CA ALA A 59 -16.01 -1.32 -16.57
C ALA A 59 -17.42 -1.51 -17.18
N GLU A 60 -18.35 -0.58 -16.95
CA GLU A 60 -19.69 -0.61 -17.54
C GLU A 60 -19.66 -0.50 -19.07
N GLU A 61 -18.80 0.38 -19.62
CA GLU A 61 -18.58 0.52 -21.06
C GLU A 61 -18.01 -0.77 -21.67
N PHE A 62 -17.07 -1.42 -20.98
CA PHE A 62 -16.48 -2.68 -21.43
C PHE A 62 -17.48 -3.86 -21.36
N LEU A 63 -18.28 -3.94 -20.29
CA LEU A 63 -19.21 -5.06 -20.06
C LEU A 63 -20.56 -4.88 -20.76
N GLY A 64 -20.92 -3.65 -21.12
CA GLY A 64 -22.24 -3.32 -21.69
C GLY A 64 -23.40 -3.45 -20.69
N THR A 65 -23.10 -3.43 -19.38
CA THR A 65 -24.09 -3.54 -18.30
C THR A 65 -23.68 -2.68 -17.11
N THR A 66 -24.65 -2.32 -16.26
CA THR A 66 -24.41 -1.59 -15.01
C THR A 66 -23.63 -2.43 -14.02
N VAL A 67 -22.67 -1.80 -13.32
CA VAL A 67 -21.87 -2.39 -12.25
C VAL A 67 -22.36 -1.84 -10.91
N THR A 68 -22.87 -2.72 -10.06
CA THR A 68 -23.45 -2.35 -8.76
C THR A 68 -22.54 -2.69 -7.59
N ASP A 69 -21.92 -3.87 -7.61
CA ASP A 69 -21.17 -4.42 -6.49
C ASP A 69 -19.67 -4.39 -6.76
N ALA A 70 -18.88 -4.09 -5.73
CA ALA A 70 -17.43 -4.04 -5.84
C ALA A 70 -16.74 -4.59 -4.58
N VAL A 71 -15.59 -5.24 -4.81
CA VAL A 71 -14.58 -5.48 -3.78
C VAL A 71 -13.46 -4.49 -4.02
N ILE A 72 -13.07 -3.74 -2.99
CA ILE A 72 -12.01 -2.72 -3.08
C ILE A 72 -10.80 -3.19 -2.29
N THR A 73 -9.61 -3.05 -2.87
CA THR A 73 -8.36 -3.39 -2.21
C THR A 73 -7.85 -2.24 -1.36
N VAL A 74 -7.22 -2.56 -0.23
CA VAL A 74 -6.58 -1.60 0.67
C VAL A 74 -5.23 -2.13 1.16
N PRO A 75 -4.25 -1.27 1.47
CA PRO A 75 -3.01 -1.70 2.12
C PRO A 75 -3.30 -2.48 3.40
N ALA A 76 -2.48 -3.49 3.72
CA ALA A 76 -2.77 -4.39 4.85
C ALA A 76 -2.85 -3.62 6.17
N TYR A 77 -2.00 -2.60 6.33
CA TYR A 77 -1.89 -1.76 7.52
C TYR A 77 -2.90 -0.62 7.63
N PHE A 78 -3.91 -0.56 6.76
CA PHE A 78 -4.99 0.40 6.93
C PHE A 78 -5.73 0.17 8.26
N ASN A 79 -5.84 1.24 9.05
CA ASN A 79 -6.65 1.26 10.25
C ASN A 79 -8.15 1.40 9.93
N ASP A 80 -8.99 1.24 10.94
CA ASP A 80 -10.45 1.24 10.77
C ASP A 80 -10.99 2.53 10.16
N LYS A 81 -10.42 3.69 10.50
CA LYS A 81 -10.83 4.98 9.91
C LYS A 81 -10.50 5.05 8.42
N GLN A 82 -9.33 4.54 8.01
CA GLN A 82 -8.92 4.51 6.60
C GLN A 82 -9.76 3.52 5.80
N ARG A 83 -10.09 2.37 6.38
CA ARG A 83 -11.00 1.37 5.79
C ARG A 83 -12.41 1.95 5.61
N GLN A 84 -12.97 2.54 6.67
CA GLN A 84 -14.28 3.18 6.59
C GLN A 84 -14.32 4.28 5.54
N ALA A 85 -13.29 5.14 5.50
CA ALA A 85 -13.22 6.19 4.51
C ALA A 85 -13.13 5.65 3.06
N THR A 86 -12.55 4.47 2.86
CA THR A 86 -12.54 3.77 1.56
C THR A 86 -13.94 3.24 1.20
N MET A 87 -14.67 2.69 2.17
CA MET A 87 -16.06 2.28 1.99
C MET A 87 -16.94 3.47 1.61
N ASP A 88 -16.81 4.59 2.33
CA ASP A 88 -17.54 5.82 2.09
C ASP A 88 -17.28 6.35 0.66
N ALA A 89 -16.02 6.32 0.20
CA ALA A 89 -15.68 6.68 -1.17
C ALA A 89 -16.36 5.78 -2.22
N GLY A 90 -16.47 4.47 -1.94
CA GLY A 90 -17.19 3.53 -2.81
C GLY A 90 -18.70 3.80 -2.85
N VAL A 91 -19.32 4.10 -1.70
CA VAL A 91 -20.73 4.50 -1.62
C VAL A 91 -20.98 5.79 -2.40
N LEU A 92 -20.12 6.81 -2.23
CA LEU A 92 -20.17 8.06 -3.00
C LEU A 92 -20.00 7.83 -4.52
N ALA A 93 -19.32 6.74 -4.91
CA ALA A 93 -19.18 6.36 -6.31
C ALA A 93 -20.39 5.58 -6.87
N GLY A 94 -21.41 5.32 -6.05
CA GLY A 94 -22.57 4.51 -6.42
C GLY A 94 -22.24 3.03 -6.57
N LEU A 95 -21.30 2.53 -5.76
CA LEU A 95 -20.96 1.11 -5.65
C LEU A 95 -21.39 0.59 -4.27
N ASN A 96 -21.99 -0.59 -4.25
CA ASN A 96 -22.13 -1.40 -3.05
C ASN A 96 -20.79 -2.09 -2.78
N VAL A 97 -20.03 -1.60 -1.81
CA VAL A 97 -18.74 -2.20 -1.46
C VAL A 97 -19.00 -3.44 -0.61
N THR A 98 -18.98 -4.61 -1.22
CA THR A 98 -19.35 -5.88 -0.55
C THR A 98 -18.29 -6.31 0.46
N ARG A 99 -17.02 -6.03 0.17
CA ARG A 99 -15.90 -6.33 1.06
C ARG A 99 -14.68 -5.47 0.73
N LEU A 100 -13.91 -5.11 1.75
CA LEU A 100 -12.53 -4.69 1.59
C LEU A 100 -11.59 -5.88 1.73
N ILE A 101 -10.56 -5.94 0.90
CA ILE A 101 -9.51 -6.96 0.98
C ILE A 101 -8.14 -6.32 1.04
N ASN A 102 -7.25 -6.91 1.82
CA ASN A 102 -5.86 -6.48 1.88
C ASN A 102 -5.15 -6.77 0.54
N GLU A 103 -4.41 -5.81 0.00
CA GLU A 103 -3.65 -5.93 -1.24
C GLU A 103 -2.79 -7.21 -1.32
N PRO A 104 -1.93 -7.52 -0.32
CA PRO A 104 -1.12 -8.74 -0.39
C PRO A 104 -1.94 -10.03 -0.27
N THR A 105 -3.08 -10.01 0.43
CA THR A 105 -4.03 -11.13 0.47
C THR A 105 -4.69 -11.33 -0.89
N SER A 106 -5.04 -10.24 -1.58
CA SER A 106 -5.58 -10.28 -2.93
C SER A 106 -4.57 -10.87 -3.93
N ALA A 107 -3.31 -10.44 -3.86
CA ALA A 107 -2.23 -11.04 -4.64
C ALA A 107 -2.07 -12.55 -4.37
N ALA A 108 -2.24 -12.99 -3.12
CA ALA A 108 -2.19 -14.40 -2.77
C ALA A 108 -3.36 -15.20 -3.35
N ILE A 109 -4.57 -14.63 -3.48
CA ILE A 109 -5.69 -15.27 -4.19
C ILE A 109 -5.32 -15.48 -5.67
N ALA A 110 -4.75 -14.47 -6.33
CA ALA A 110 -4.30 -14.58 -7.71
C ALA A 110 -3.25 -15.69 -7.88
N TYR A 111 -2.28 -15.76 -6.97
CA TYR A 111 -1.25 -16.81 -6.94
C TYR A 111 -1.83 -18.21 -6.68
N GLY A 112 -2.66 -18.36 -5.64
CA GLY A 112 -3.19 -19.63 -5.18
C GLY A 112 -4.07 -20.31 -6.23
N LEU A 113 -4.87 -19.54 -6.97
CA LEU A 113 -5.71 -20.07 -8.04
C LEU A 113 -4.91 -20.60 -9.23
N ASP A 114 -3.85 -19.91 -9.64
CA ASP A 114 -2.93 -20.40 -10.68
C ASP A 114 -2.29 -21.73 -10.26
N LYS A 115 -1.81 -21.82 -9.01
CA LYS A 115 -1.12 -23.02 -8.50
C LYS A 115 -2.04 -24.18 -8.16
N SER A 116 -3.29 -23.92 -7.78
CA SER A 116 -4.28 -24.99 -7.57
C SER A 116 -4.58 -25.79 -8.85
N ALA A 117 -4.21 -25.28 -10.03
CA ALA A 117 -4.30 -26.01 -11.29
C ALA A 117 -3.13 -26.96 -11.54
N ASP A 118 -2.03 -26.83 -10.78
CA ASP A 118 -0.85 -27.67 -10.92
C ASP A 118 -1.01 -28.99 -10.16
N VAL A 119 -0.98 -30.11 -10.88
CA VAL A 119 -1.12 -31.47 -10.34
C VAL A 119 0.00 -31.79 -9.35
N ASN A 120 1.18 -31.19 -9.53
CA ASN A 120 2.37 -31.42 -8.70
C ASN A 120 2.45 -30.49 -7.48
N CYS A 121 1.46 -29.62 -7.27
CA CYS A 121 1.44 -28.76 -6.09
C CYS A 121 1.28 -29.61 -4.82
N PRO A 122 2.12 -29.42 -3.78
CA PRO A 122 1.97 -30.07 -2.49
C PRO A 122 0.66 -29.64 -1.81
N GLU A 123 0.21 -30.43 -0.83
CA GLU A 123 -1.06 -30.21 -0.14
C GLU A 123 -1.14 -28.86 0.55
N GLU A 124 -0.01 -28.35 1.06
CA GLU A 124 0.13 -27.02 1.64
C GLU A 124 1.45 -26.38 1.19
N LYS A 125 1.43 -25.07 0.98
CA LYS A 125 2.61 -24.24 0.76
C LYS A 125 2.58 -23.02 1.67
N ASN A 126 3.72 -22.67 2.23
CA ASN A 126 3.92 -21.38 2.87
C ASN A 126 4.47 -20.39 1.82
N VAL A 127 3.83 -19.24 1.70
CA VAL A 127 4.12 -18.24 0.68
C VAL A 127 4.36 -16.90 1.35
N SER A 128 5.44 -16.23 0.97
CA SER A 128 5.68 -14.83 1.30
C SER A 128 5.30 -13.96 0.11
N ILE A 129 4.33 -13.08 0.29
CA ILE A 129 4.00 -12.02 -0.66
C ILE A 129 4.78 -10.77 -0.24
N PHE A 130 5.60 -10.26 -1.15
CA PHE A 130 6.31 -8.99 -1.02
C PHE A 130 5.68 -7.99 -2.01
N ASP A 131 4.86 -7.07 -1.50
CA ASP A 131 4.17 -6.06 -2.29
C ASP A 131 4.81 -4.69 -2.08
N MET A 132 5.48 -4.16 -3.10
CA MET A 132 6.11 -2.85 -3.05
C MET A 132 5.56 -1.95 -4.16
N GLY A 133 4.61 -1.10 -3.78
CA GLY A 133 3.88 -0.23 -4.67
C GLY A 133 4.52 1.16 -4.85
N GLY A 134 3.64 2.14 -5.10
CA GLY A 134 4.01 3.55 -5.26
C GLY A 134 4.21 4.25 -3.92
N GLY A 135 3.33 4.01 -2.94
CA GLY A 135 3.34 4.70 -1.65
C GLY A 135 3.45 3.78 -0.43
N THR A 136 3.15 2.49 -0.59
CA THR A 136 3.12 1.50 0.48
C THR A 136 4.00 0.31 0.17
N PHE A 137 4.43 -0.34 1.26
CA PHE A 137 5.14 -1.58 1.26
C PHE A 137 4.43 -2.54 2.21
N ASP A 138 3.96 -3.66 1.70
CA ASP A 138 3.28 -4.68 2.49
C ASP A 138 3.98 -6.04 2.29
N VAL A 139 4.05 -6.81 3.37
CA VAL A 139 4.53 -8.19 3.37
C VAL A 139 3.45 -9.05 4.02
N SER A 140 3.16 -10.20 3.44
CA SER A 140 2.26 -11.16 4.07
C SER A 140 2.84 -12.56 3.99
N LEU A 141 2.71 -13.30 5.09
CA LEU A 141 2.99 -14.72 5.14
C LEU A 141 1.67 -15.47 5.15
N LEU A 142 1.52 -16.39 4.21
CA LEU A 142 0.31 -17.16 4.04
C LEU A 142 0.63 -18.63 3.94
N LYS A 143 -0.31 -19.46 4.39
CA LYS A 143 -0.37 -20.87 4.06
C LYS A 143 -1.49 -21.08 3.06
N ILE A 144 -1.16 -21.66 1.90
CA ILE A 144 -2.09 -21.96 0.81
C ILE A 144 -2.20 -23.47 0.68
N SER A 145 -3.42 -23.99 0.83
CA SER A 145 -3.72 -25.40 0.61
C SER A 145 -4.15 -25.66 -0.83
N LYS A 146 -3.85 -26.86 -1.34
CA LYS A 146 -4.36 -27.37 -2.61
C LYS A 146 -5.89 -27.37 -2.70
N SER A 147 -6.57 -27.48 -1.56
CA SER A 147 -8.03 -27.37 -1.44
C SER A 147 -8.59 -25.97 -1.75
N GLY A 148 -7.74 -24.94 -1.89
CA GLY A 148 -8.16 -23.55 -2.07
C GLY A 148 -8.27 -22.75 -0.78
N THR A 149 -7.90 -23.32 0.37
CA THR A 149 -7.85 -22.58 1.64
C THR A 149 -6.59 -21.72 1.69
N ILE A 150 -6.77 -20.41 1.89
CA ILE A 150 -5.72 -19.42 2.08
C ILE A 150 -5.81 -18.91 3.52
N THR A 151 -4.74 -19.10 4.29
CA THR A 151 -4.64 -18.64 5.69
C THR A 151 -3.50 -17.66 5.84
N VAL A 152 -3.82 -16.41 6.15
CA VAL A 152 -2.83 -15.40 6.51
C VAL A 152 -2.29 -15.74 7.90
N LYS A 153 -0.97 -15.76 8.03
CA LYS A 153 -0.24 -16.05 9.29
C LYS A 153 0.26 -14.79 9.95
N ALA A 154 0.78 -13.88 9.16
CA ALA A 154 1.20 -12.56 9.62
C ALA A 154 1.19 -11.58 8.47
N VAL A 155 1.00 -10.30 8.82
CA VAL A 155 1.16 -9.17 7.91
C VAL A 155 2.21 -8.22 8.50
N GLY A 156 3.04 -7.67 7.62
CA GLY A 156 4.11 -6.71 7.92
C GLY A 156 4.10 -5.59 6.88
N GLY A 157 4.75 -4.46 7.14
CA GLY A 157 4.81 -3.39 6.16
C GLY A 157 5.09 -2.01 6.71
N ASP A 158 5.06 -1.03 5.82
CA ASP A 158 5.17 0.39 6.06
C ASP A 158 4.27 1.16 5.07
N THR A 159 3.33 1.94 5.61
CA THR A 159 2.32 2.68 4.84
C THR A 159 2.85 3.95 4.16
N HIS A 160 4.13 4.30 4.37
CA HIS A 160 4.78 5.49 3.79
C HIS A 160 6.12 5.16 3.11
N LEU A 161 6.33 3.88 2.80
CA LEU A 161 7.51 3.40 2.09
C LEU A 161 7.11 2.86 0.73
N GLY A 162 7.59 3.47 -0.35
CA GLY A 162 7.32 2.99 -1.70
C GLY A 162 8.19 3.64 -2.76
N GLY A 163 7.77 3.48 -4.02
CA GLY A 163 8.43 4.09 -5.17
C GLY A 163 8.54 5.62 -5.11
N GLU A 164 7.60 6.28 -4.41
CA GLU A 164 7.61 7.73 -4.16
C GLU A 164 8.79 8.13 -3.27
N THR A 165 9.06 7.37 -2.21
CA THR A 165 10.18 7.59 -1.30
C THR A 165 11.50 7.57 -2.05
N PHE A 166 11.69 6.55 -2.90
CA PHE A 166 12.91 6.43 -3.70
C PHE A 166 13.07 7.55 -4.73
N LYS A 167 11.96 7.95 -5.37
CA LYS A 167 11.93 9.09 -6.29
C LYS A 167 12.25 10.40 -5.57
N GLN A 168 11.70 10.61 -4.37
CA GLN A 168 11.91 11.84 -3.61
C GLN A 168 13.38 11.98 -3.18
N LEU A 169 14.07 10.89 -2.84
CA LEU A 169 15.51 10.92 -2.58
C LEU A 169 16.33 11.29 -3.82
N MET A 170 15.95 10.80 -5.00
CA MET A 170 16.58 11.24 -6.26
C MET A 170 16.35 12.73 -6.52
N VAL A 171 15.13 13.22 -6.30
CA VAL A 171 14.79 14.65 -6.44
C VAL A 171 15.64 15.49 -5.50
N ASN A 172 15.73 15.12 -4.23
CA ASN A 172 16.55 15.84 -3.24
C ASN A 172 18.02 15.87 -3.67
N HIS A 173 18.56 14.75 -4.16
CA HIS A 173 19.93 14.70 -4.68
C HIS A 173 20.12 15.66 -5.87
N CYS A 174 19.19 15.69 -6.82
CA CYS A 174 19.26 16.59 -7.97
C CYS A 174 19.12 18.08 -7.57
N VAL A 175 18.28 18.40 -6.58
CA VAL A 175 18.15 19.75 -6.02
C VAL A 175 19.49 20.21 -5.44
N GLU A 176 20.13 19.38 -4.62
CA GLU A 176 21.44 19.71 -4.02
C GLU A 176 22.55 19.85 -5.08
N LEU A 177 22.53 19.03 -6.13
CA LEU A 177 23.45 19.15 -7.25
C LEU A 177 23.27 20.50 -7.99
N PHE A 178 22.03 20.87 -8.30
CA PHE A 178 21.73 22.15 -8.94
C PHE A 178 22.17 23.32 -8.05
N LYS A 179 21.83 23.28 -6.76
CA LYS A 179 22.23 24.31 -5.77
C LYS A 179 23.74 24.45 -5.65
N LYS A 180 24.48 23.34 -5.65
CA LYS A 180 25.94 23.36 -5.59
C LYS A 180 26.57 24.01 -6.83
N LYS A 181 26.04 23.68 -8.02
CA LYS A 181 26.57 24.10 -9.32
C LYS A 181 26.18 25.55 -9.68
N GLU A 182 24.90 25.88 -9.54
CA GLU A 182 24.32 27.13 -10.02
C GLU A 182 24.09 28.17 -8.91
N LYS A 183 24.32 27.80 -7.64
CA LYS A 183 24.10 28.65 -6.45
C LYS A 183 22.67 29.18 -6.31
N LYS A 184 21.69 28.46 -6.88
CA LYS A 184 20.26 28.76 -6.84
C LYS A 184 19.47 27.55 -6.34
N ASP A 185 18.32 27.78 -5.71
CA ASP A 185 17.51 26.71 -5.12
C ASP A 185 16.23 26.46 -5.91
N VAL A 186 16.15 25.33 -6.62
CA VAL A 186 14.95 24.98 -7.42
C VAL A 186 13.78 24.53 -6.54
N SER A 187 14.00 24.25 -5.25
CA SER A 187 12.95 23.77 -4.36
C SER A 187 11.89 24.83 -4.05
N GLU A 188 12.24 26.11 -4.21
CA GLU A 188 11.35 27.26 -4.03
C GLU A 188 10.33 27.41 -5.18
N ASN A 189 10.54 26.71 -6.30
CA ASN A 189 9.66 26.79 -7.46
C ASN A 189 8.90 25.49 -7.70
N ALA A 190 7.60 25.53 -7.44
CA ALA A 190 6.70 24.38 -7.58
C ALA A 190 6.73 23.75 -9.00
N ARG A 191 6.81 24.59 -10.05
CA ARG A 191 6.88 24.12 -11.45
C ARG A 191 8.20 23.41 -11.72
N ALA A 192 9.32 23.98 -11.30
CA ALA A 192 10.64 23.36 -11.46
C ALA A 192 10.71 22.02 -10.71
N LYS A 193 10.24 21.99 -9.45
CA LYS A 193 10.17 20.78 -8.62
C LYS A 193 9.31 19.69 -9.26
N MET A 194 8.17 20.04 -9.85
CA MET A 194 7.31 19.07 -10.56
C MET A 194 7.99 18.49 -11.81
N ARG A 195 8.65 19.33 -12.62
CA ARG A 195 9.41 18.87 -13.79
C ARG A 195 10.53 17.92 -13.38
N LEU A 196 11.24 18.24 -12.29
CA LEU A 196 12.28 17.37 -11.74
C LEU A 196 11.71 16.05 -11.21
N LYS A 197 10.57 16.06 -10.52
CA LYS A 197 9.86 14.84 -10.07
C LYS A 197 9.53 13.92 -11.26
N ILE A 198 9.02 14.45 -12.36
CA ILE A 198 8.70 13.67 -13.58
C ILE A 198 9.97 13.04 -14.16
N ALA A 199 11.05 13.83 -14.29
CA ALA A 199 12.31 13.33 -14.84
C ALA A 199 12.96 12.27 -13.94
N CYS A 200 12.92 12.44 -12.62
CA CYS A 200 13.41 11.45 -11.66
C CYS A 200 12.58 10.16 -11.66
N GLU A 201 11.25 10.23 -11.84
CA GLU A 201 10.43 9.01 -11.97
C GLU A 201 10.82 8.20 -13.22
N LYS A 202 11.02 8.89 -14.35
CA LYS A 202 11.51 8.25 -15.58
C LYS A 202 12.88 7.62 -15.34
N ALA A 203 13.83 8.37 -14.78
CA ALA A 203 15.17 7.87 -14.48
C ALA A 203 15.16 6.65 -13.54
N LYS A 204 14.33 6.66 -12.49
CA LYS A 204 14.16 5.51 -11.57
C LYS A 204 13.74 4.25 -12.33
N ARG A 205 12.78 4.37 -13.26
CA ARG A 205 12.32 3.26 -14.10
C ARG A 205 13.43 2.78 -15.02
N ASP A 206 14.12 3.69 -15.71
CA ASP A 206 15.23 3.35 -16.60
C ASP A 206 16.33 2.58 -15.87
N LEU A 207 16.72 3.05 -14.67
CA LEU A 207 17.76 2.43 -13.83
C LEU A 207 17.41 1.00 -13.36
N SER A 208 16.16 0.58 -13.46
CA SER A 208 15.78 -0.82 -13.23
C SER A 208 16.29 -1.76 -14.33
N SER A 209 16.60 -1.22 -15.52
CA SER A 209 17.13 -1.96 -16.67
C SER A 209 18.54 -1.52 -17.08
N THR A 210 18.90 -0.24 -16.88
CA THR A 210 20.20 0.32 -17.25
C THR A 210 21.07 0.63 -16.04
N ILE A 211 22.39 0.71 -16.25
CA ILE A 211 23.36 1.05 -15.20
C ILE A 211 23.42 2.58 -14.98
N GLN A 212 23.04 3.36 -15.98
CA GLN A 212 23.02 4.82 -15.93
C GLN A 212 21.95 5.38 -16.88
N THR A 213 21.42 6.56 -16.58
CA THR A 213 20.46 7.28 -17.43
C THR A 213 20.68 8.81 -17.30
N PRO A 214 20.54 9.58 -18.38
CA PRO A 214 20.58 11.04 -18.30
C PRO A 214 19.28 11.60 -17.70
N ILE A 215 19.42 12.65 -16.88
CA ILE A 215 18.32 13.51 -16.43
C ILE A 215 18.58 14.88 -17.03
N GLU A 216 17.79 15.22 -18.06
CA GLU A 216 17.93 16.44 -18.86
C GLU A 216 16.61 17.22 -18.87
N ILE A 217 16.67 18.49 -18.48
CA ILE A 217 15.51 19.37 -18.37
C ILE A 217 15.93 20.78 -18.80
N ASP A 218 15.45 21.20 -19.97
CA ASP A 218 15.71 22.54 -20.49
C ASP A 218 15.01 23.60 -19.65
N CYS A 219 15.67 24.74 -19.40
CA CYS A 219 15.11 25.87 -18.67
C CYS A 219 14.43 25.44 -17.35
N LEU A 220 15.08 24.58 -16.56
CA LEU A 220 14.52 24.05 -15.31
C LEU A 220 14.14 25.19 -14.36
N TYR A 221 15.05 26.16 -14.18
CA TYR A 221 14.88 27.26 -13.24
C TYR A 221 15.59 28.52 -13.74
N GLU A 222 14.87 29.64 -13.83
CA GLU A 222 15.40 30.94 -14.29
C GLU A 222 16.18 30.89 -15.63
N GLY A 223 15.69 30.08 -16.58
CA GLY A 223 16.33 29.90 -17.89
C GLY A 223 17.57 29.00 -17.90
N ILE A 224 17.92 28.39 -16.77
CA ILE A 224 19.08 27.48 -16.65
C ILE A 224 18.65 26.05 -16.91
N ASP A 225 19.36 25.37 -17.81
CA ASP A 225 19.18 23.95 -18.09
C ASP A 225 19.74 23.08 -16.97
N PHE A 226 19.11 21.95 -16.70
CA PHE A 226 19.63 20.91 -15.81
C PHE A 226 20.00 19.67 -16.62
N SER A 227 21.25 19.23 -16.51
CA SER A 227 21.71 17.97 -17.09
C SER A 227 22.64 17.26 -16.11
N THR A 228 22.34 15.99 -15.84
CA THR A 228 23.21 15.09 -15.06
C THR A 228 23.06 13.65 -15.53
N LYS A 229 24.09 12.83 -15.34
CA LYS A 229 23.99 11.37 -15.50
C LYS A 229 23.78 10.74 -14.13
N PHE A 230 22.67 10.04 -13.96
CA PHE A 230 22.36 9.33 -12.72
C PHE A 230 22.71 7.85 -12.89
N SER A 231 23.52 7.30 -11.98
CA SER A 231 23.91 5.88 -12.00
C SER A 231 23.04 5.04 -11.06
N ARG A 232 22.92 3.75 -11.38
CA ARG A 232 22.26 2.75 -10.52
C ARG A 232 22.97 2.65 -9.17
N GLU A 233 24.29 2.68 -9.17
CA GLU A 233 25.09 2.70 -7.94
C GLU A 233 24.70 3.86 -7.04
N LYS A 234 24.58 5.08 -7.58
CA LYS A 234 24.17 6.23 -6.79
C LYS A 234 22.74 6.11 -6.29
N PHE A 235 21.84 5.59 -7.11
CA PHE A 235 20.46 5.30 -6.71
C PHE A 235 20.41 4.30 -5.56
N GLU A 236 21.21 3.23 -5.62
CA GLU A 236 21.29 2.23 -4.57
C GLU A 236 21.90 2.80 -3.28
N GLU A 237 22.93 3.62 -3.39
CA GLU A 237 23.60 4.28 -2.26
C GLU A 237 22.63 5.15 -1.46
N ILE A 238 21.91 6.07 -2.14
CA ILE A 238 21.02 7.02 -1.44
C ILE A 238 19.78 6.34 -0.85
N ASN A 239 19.39 5.17 -1.36
CA ASN A 239 18.22 4.41 -0.91
C ASN A 239 18.57 3.23 0.03
N ALA A 240 19.85 3.01 0.34
CA ALA A 240 20.32 1.83 1.06
C ALA A 240 19.60 1.62 2.40
N GLY A 241 19.38 2.68 3.17
CA GLY A 241 18.67 2.62 4.44
C GLY A 241 17.24 2.08 4.30
N PHE A 242 16.50 2.54 3.30
CA PHE A 242 15.14 2.10 3.04
C PHE A 242 15.09 0.66 2.51
N PHE A 243 16.06 0.23 1.69
CA PHE A 243 16.13 -1.17 1.26
C PHE A 243 16.40 -2.12 2.44
N ILE A 244 17.25 -1.72 3.38
CA ILE A 244 17.47 -2.47 4.62
C ILE A 244 16.18 -2.54 5.47
N MET A 245 15.44 -1.43 5.57
CA MET A 245 14.14 -1.42 6.25
C MET A 245 13.16 -2.42 5.63
N CYS A 246 13.11 -2.52 4.29
CA CYS A 246 12.25 -3.49 3.62
C CYS A 246 12.51 -4.93 4.11
N ILE A 247 13.78 -5.32 4.17
CA ILE A 247 14.18 -6.65 4.64
C ILE A 247 13.85 -6.85 6.13
N LYS A 248 14.00 -5.83 6.96
CA LYS A 248 13.61 -5.90 8.38
C LYS A 248 12.12 -6.16 8.57
N HIS A 249 11.24 -5.58 7.74
CA HIS A 249 9.81 -5.89 7.82
C HIS A 249 9.51 -7.34 7.38
N VAL A 250 10.23 -7.88 6.40
CA VAL A 250 10.12 -9.31 6.03
C VAL A 250 10.54 -10.19 7.22
N GLU A 251 11.66 -9.87 7.87
CA GLU A 251 12.14 -10.58 9.06
C GLU A 251 11.15 -10.51 10.23
N ASN A 252 10.59 -9.33 10.51
CA ASN A 252 9.59 -9.17 11.55
C ASN A 252 8.31 -9.94 11.21
N CYS A 253 7.89 -9.95 9.94
CA CYS A 253 6.73 -10.72 9.50
C CYS A 253 6.94 -12.23 9.73
N LEU A 254 8.13 -12.76 9.41
CA LEU A 254 8.50 -14.16 9.72
C LEU A 254 8.43 -14.47 11.21
N ARG A 255 8.92 -13.57 12.05
CA ARG A 255 8.83 -13.70 13.51
C ARG A 255 7.38 -13.73 13.99
N ASP A 256 6.55 -12.80 13.51
CA ASP A 256 5.14 -12.70 13.85
C ASP A 256 4.35 -13.94 13.38
N GLY A 257 4.72 -14.50 12.23
CA GLY A 257 4.13 -15.72 11.68
C GLY A 257 4.66 -17.01 12.29
N ASN A 258 5.62 -16.92 13.22
CA ASN A 258 6.37 -18.05 13.79
C ASN A 258 6.92 -19.00 12.71
N MET A 259 7.52 -18.41 11.67
CA MET A 259 8.10 -19.12 10.53
C MET A 259 9.58 -18.79 10.37
N GLN A 260 10.37 -19.80 10.03
CA GLN A 260 11.76 -19.60 9.59
C GLN A 260 11.79 -19.35 8.08
N LYS A 261 12.90 -18.78 7.60
CA LYS A 261 13.13 -18.55 6.16
C LYS A 261 13.04 -19.84 5.35
N SER A 262 13.51 -20.95 5.92
CA SER A 262 13.47 -22.28 5.33
C SER A 262 12.06 -22.82 5.15
N ASP A 263 11.10 -22.33 5.94
CA ASP A 263 9.72 -22.82 5.94
C ASP A 263 8.90 -22.19 4.81
N VAL A 264 9.34 -21.04 4.27
CA VAL A 264 8.67 -20.36 3.15
C VAL A 264 9.01 -21.09 1.86
N ASP A 265 8.04 -21.63 1.14
CA ASP A 265 8.23 -22.34 -0.12
C ASP A 265 8.48 -21.39 -1.29
N ASP A 266 7.61 -20.38 -1.43
CA ASP A 266 7.62 -19.43 -2.53
C ASP A 266 7.68 -17.98 -2.03
N VAL A 267 8.50 -17.15 -2.68
CA VAL A 267 8.60 -15.70 -2.42
C VAL A 267 8.05 -14.97 -3.65
N VAL A 268 6.79 -14.55 -3.58
CA VAL A 268 6.08 -13.87 -4.67
C VAL A 268 6.29 -12.37 -4.54
N ILE A 269 6.61 -11.70 -5.65
CA ILE A 269 6.79 -10.25 -5.68
C ILE A 269 5.68 -9.58 -6.49
N VAL A 270 5.08 -8.52 -5.95
CA VAL A 270 3.99 -7.75 -6.54
C VAL A 270 4.24 -6.25 -6.36
N GLY A 271 3.68 -5.42 -7.23
CA GLY A 271 3.84 -3.98 -7.13
C GLY A 271 5.04 -3.46 -7.92
N GLY A 272 4.88 -2.27 -8.50
CA GLY A 272 5.77 -1.81 -9.56
C GLY A 272 7.21 -1.54 -9.14
N SER A 273 7.43 -1.20 -7.87
CA SER A 273 8.75 -0.89 -7.34
C SER A 273 9.56 -2.14 -6.98
N THR A 274 8.96 -3.34 -7.01
CA THR A 274 9.71 -4.61 -6.93
C THR A 274 10.64 -4.83 -8.13
N ARG A 275 10.48 -4.09 -9.23
CA ARG A 275 11.35 -4.15 -10.41
C ARG A 275 12.77 -3.62 -10.15
N ILE A 276 13.00 -2.95 -9.01
CA ILE A 276 14.34 -2.47 -8.60
C ILE A 276 15.28 -3.67 -8.37
N PRO A 277 16.39 -3.81 -9.12
CA PRO A 277 17.27 -4.97 -9.03
C PRO A 277 17.89 -5.18 -7.65
N LYS A 278 18.24 -4.10 -6.95
CA LYS A 278 18.82 -4.16 -5.60
C LYS A 278 17.89 -4.79 -4.57
N LEU A 279 16.60 -4.44 -4.62
CA LEU A 279 15.58 -5.02 -3.74
C LEU A 279 15.42 -6.52 -4.02
N GLN A 280 15.33 -6.92 -5.29
CA GLN A 280 15.25 -8.34 -5.65
C GLN A 280 16.48 -9.11 -5.18
N LYS A 281 17.68 -8.55 -5.38
CA LYS A 281 18.93 -9.16 -4.92
C LYS A 281 18.94 -9.36 -3.40
N MET A 282 18.62 -8.31 -2.64
CA MET A 282 18.57 -8.39 -1.17
C MET A 282 17.52 -9.37 -0.67
N LEU A 283 16.38 -9.46 -1.36
CA LEU A 283 15.32 -10.41 -1.01
C LEU A 283 15.75 -11.86 -1.28
N MET A 284 16.39 -12.14 -2.43
CA MET A 284 16.96 -13.46 -2.72
C MET A 284 18.05 -13.85 -1.72
N GLU A 285 18.98 -12.93 -1.42
CA GLU A 285 20.02 -13.15 -0.39
C GLU A 285 19.41 -13.41 0.99
N PHE A 286 18.32 -12.71 1.34
CA PHE A 286 17.63 -12.92 2.61
C PHE A 286 17.01 -14.32 2.71
N PHE A 287 16.46 -14.85 1.61
CA PHE A 287 15.91 -16.21 1.52
C PHE A 287 16.92 -17.23 0.97
N ASP A 288 18.20 -17.08 1.31
CA ASP A 288 19.27 -18.06 1.06
C ASP A 288 19.41 -18.46 -0.43
N GLY A 289 19.24 -17.50 -1.33
CA GLY A 289 19.36 -17.67 -2.78
C GLY A 289 18.10 -18.21 -3.47
N LYS A 290 16.98 -18.35 -2.74
CA LYS A 290 15.70 -18.78 -3.31
C LYS A 290 15.25 -17.86 -4.46
N PRO A 291 14.85 -18.41 -5.63
CA PRO A 291 14.37 -17.60 -6.73
C PRO A 291 13.04 -16.90 -6.39
N LEU A 292 12.90 -15.65 -6.82
CA LEU A 292 11.66 -14.90 -6.66
C LEU A 292 10.61 -15.36 -7.67
N CYS A 293 9.41 -15.66 -7.19
CA CYS A 293 8.28 -16.08 -8.00
C CYS A 293 7.65 -14.88 -8.71
N LYS A 294 7.69 -14.92 -10.05
CA LYS A 294 7.13 -13.91 -10.96
C LYS A 294 6.03 -14.50 -11.86
N SER A 295 5.34 -15.53 -11.37
CA SER A 295 4.34 -16.27 -12.15
C SER A 295 3.03 -15.50 -12.35
N ILE A 296 2.77 -14.48 -11.53
CA ILE A 296 1.64 -13.57 -11.64
C ILE A 296 2.09 -12.20 -12.14
N ASN A 297 1.20 -11.48 -12.82
CA ASN A 297 1.47 -10.11 -13.26
C ASN A 297 1.52 -9.17 -12.04
N ALA A 298 2.69 -8.57 -11.79
CA ALA A 298 2.92 -7.71 -10.64
C ALA A 298 2.04 -6.43 -10.61
N ASP A 299 1.49 -6.00 -11.75
CA ASP A 299 0.64 -4.80 -11.81
C ASP A 299 -0.86 -5.14 -11.72
N GLU A 300 -1.27 -6.36 -12.06
CA GLU A 300 -2.68 -6.77 -12.18
C GLU A 300 -3.13 -7.76 -11.09
N ALA A 301 -2.20 -8.44 -10.42
CA ALA A 301 -2.51 -9.51 -9.48
C ALA A 301 -3.46 -9.08 -8.36
N VAL A 302 -3.28 -7.87 -7.82
CA VAL A 302 -4.13 -7.32 -6.77
C VAL A 302 -5.56 -7.09 -7.26
N ALA A 303 -5.73 -6.55 -8.47
CA ALA A 303 -7.05 -6.37 -9.07
C ALA A 303 -7.70 -7.71 -9.42
N TYR A 304 -6.91 -8.65 -9.94
CA TYR A 304 -7.37 -10.00 -10.27
C TYR A 304 -7.91 -10.75 -9.04
N GLY A 305 -7.15 -10.76 -7.93
CA GLY A 305 -7.59 -11.41 -6.69
C GLY A 305 -8.88 -10.81 -6.12
N ALA A 306 -9.05 -9.49 -6.22
CA ALA A 306 -10.24 -8.79 -5.76
C ALA A 306 -11.46 -9.14 -6.62
N ALA A 307 -11.28 -9.24 -7.94
CA ALA A 307 -12.31 -9.68 -8.86
C ALA A 307 -12.74 -11.13 -8.60
N VAL A 308 -11.80 -12.03 -8.29
CA VAL A 308 -12.11 -13.41 -7.89
C VAL A 308 -12.90 -13.43 -6.58
N LEU A 309 -12.52 -12.64 -5.58
CA LEU A 309 -13.28 -12.56 -4.34
C LEU A 309 -14.70 -12.00 -4.58
N ALA A 310 -14.85 -11.00 -5.43
CA ALA A 310 -16.17 -10.48 -5.81
C ALA A 310 -17.03 -11.56 -6.50
N ALA A 311 -16.44 -12.39 -7.36
CA ALA A 311 -17.11 -13.52 -7.99
C ALA A 311 -17.56 -14.56 -6.94
N ASN A 312 -16.67 -14.96 -6.02
CA ASN A 312 -17.00 -15.86 -4.92
C ASN A 312 -18.16 -15.34 -4.05
N LEU A 313 -18.12 -14.08 -3.64
CA LEU A 313 -19.16 -13.46 -2.81
C LEU A 313 -20.51 -13.34 -3.52
N SER A 314 -20.51 -13.17 -4.84
CA SER A 314 -21.75 -13.14 -5.64
C SER A 314 -22.29 -14.52 -6.02
N GLY A 315 -21.59 -15.60 -5.64
CA GLY A 315 -21.92 -16.97 -6.04
C GLY A 315 -21.64 -17.25 -7.53
N ASN A 316 -21.00 -16.32 -8.24
CA ASN A 316 -20.66 -16.46 -9.65
C ASN A 316 -19.24 -17.04 -9.82
N GLY A 317 -19.02 -17.74 -10.93
CA GLY A 317 -17.70 -18.29 -11.27
C GLY A 317 -17.67 -19.82 -11.32
N ASN A 318 -16.49 -20.36 -11.61
CA ASN A 318 -16.30 -21.81 -11.66
C ASN A 318 -16.18 -22.39 -10.24
N LYS A 319 -16.24 -23.72 -10.13
CA LYS A 319 -16.14 -24.43 -8.85
C LYS A 319 -14.89 -24.05 -8.03
N LYS A 320 -13.76 -23.75 -8.68
CA LYS A 320 -12.53 -23.31 -7.99
C LYS A 320 -12.67 -21.94 -7.32
N VAL A 321 -13.41 -21.03 -7.95
CA VAL A 321 -13.73 -19.71 -7.39
C VAL A 321 -14.73 -19.84 -6.24
N GLN A 322 -15.67 -20.78 -6.32
CA GLN A 322 -16.68 -20.99 -5.26
C GLN A 322 -16.09 -21.69 -4.03
N ASP A 323 -15.17 -22.63 -4.21
CA ASP A 323 -14.65 -23.48 -3.13
C ASP A 323 -13.46 -22.84 -2.36
N PHE A 324 -12.93 -21.68 -2.77
CA PHE A 324 -11.81 -21.07 -2.04
C PHE A 324 -12.27 -20.46 -0.71
N ILE A 325 -11.45 -20.61 0.33
CA ILE A 325 -11.72 -20.11 1.68
C ILE A 325 -10.58 -19.18 2.09
N LEU A 326 -10.91 -17.99 2.60
CA LEU A 326 -9.93 -17.02 3.09
C LEU A 326 -10.06 -16.83 4.60
N HIS A 327 -8.99 -17.15 5.33
CA HIS A 327 -8.80 -16.80 6.73
C HIS A 327 -7.77 -15.69 6.84
N ASP A 328 -8.21 -14.48 7.17
CA ASP A 328 -7.37 -13.29 7.30
C ASP A 328 -7.04 -13.00 8.77
N VAL A 329 -6.23 -11.98 9.04
CA VAL A 329 -5.80 -11.57 10.39
C VAL A 329 -5.95 -10.06 10.64
N THR A 330 -6.00 -9.65 11.90
CA THR A 330 -5.93 -8.23 12.29
C THR A 330 -4.56 -7.64 11.98
N PRO A 331 -4.44 -6.47 11.33
CA PRO A 331 -3.13 -5.89 11.02
C PRO A 331 -2.47 -5.21 12.22
N LEU A 332 -3.28 -4.66 13.13
CA LEU A 332 -2.88 -3.92 14.32
C LEU A 332 -3.57 -4.50 15.56
N SER A 333 -2.97 -4.26 16.73
CA SER A 333 -3.59 -4.60 18.01
C SER A 333 -4.72 -3.62 18.30
N LEU A 334 -5.87 -4.13 18.72
CA LEU A 334 -7.03 -3.36 19.14
C LEU A 334 -7.16 -3.43 20.66
N GLY A 335 -7.54 -2.32 21.29
CA GLY A 335 -7.58 -2.22 22.73
C GLY A 335 -8.12 -0.87 23.20
N ILE A 336 -8.14 -0.68 24.51
CA ILE A 336 -8.63 0.55 25.14
C ILE A 336 -7.55 1.19 26.01
N TRP A 337 -7.64 2.51 26.18
CA TRP A 337 -6.83 3.25 27.15
C TRP A 337 -7.40 3.05 28.55
N VAL A 338 -6.57 2.61 29.49
CA VAL A 338 -7.01 2.27 30.87
C VAL A 338 -6.58 3.31 31.90
N VAL A 339 -5.45 3.98 31.68
CA VAL A 339 -4.93 5.08 32.52
C VAL A 339 -4.59 6.24 31.60
N GLU A 340 -5.09 7.44 31.91
CA GLU A 340 -4.95 8.72 31.17
C GLU A 340 -3.82 8.75 30.12
N ASP A 341 -4.07 8.16 28.95
CA ASP A 341 -3.15 8.08 27.80
C ASP A 341 -1.75 7.48 28.04
N ILE A 342 -1.51 6.75 29.16
CA ILE A 342 -0.20 6.16 29.49
C ILE A 342 -0.08 4.70 29.06
N ASP A 343 -1.14 3.89 29.26
CA ASP A 343 -1.08 2.46 28.95
C ASP A 343 -2.35 1.98 28.23
N MET A 344 -2.12 1.34 27.08
CA MET A 344 -3.16 0.75 26.26
C MET A 344 -3.28 -0.74 26.62
N SER A 345 -4.43 -1.13 27.15
CA SER A 345 -4.76 -2.54 27.34
C SER A 345 -5.18 -3.13 26.00
N VAL A 346 -4.30 -3.95 25.42
CA VAL A 346 -4.57 -4.68 24.19
C VAL A 346 -5.59 -5.79 24.47
N VAL A 347 -6.75 -5.71 23.81
CA VAL A 347 -7.83 -6.70 23.89
C VAL A 347 -7.70 -7.73 22.79
N ILE A 348 -7.46 -7.29 21.55
CA ILE A 348 -7.24 -8.17 20.40
C ILE A 348 -5.83 -7.91 19.88
N PRO A 349 -4.87 -8.82 20.10
CA PRO A 349 -3.53 -8.68 19.56
C PRO A 349 -3.54 -8.61 18.03
N ARG A 350 -2.56 -7.91 17.45
CA ARG A 350 -2.29 -7.98 16.01
C ARG A 350 -2.03 -9.43 15.56
N ASN A 351 -2.26 -9.69 14.27
CA ASN A 351 -2.21 -10.99 13.63
C ASN A 351 -3.20 -12.02 14.21
N THR A 352 -4.26 -11.59 14.90
CA THR A 352 -5.34 -12.48 15.35
C THR A 352 -6.24 -12.83 14.17
N SER A 353 -6.54 -14.12 13.96
CA SER A 353 -7.44 -14.56 12.88
C SER A 353 -8.83 -13.93 12.98
N ILE A 354 -9.37 -13.50 11.84
CA ILE A 354 -10.72 -12.91 11.74
C ILE A 354 -11.68 -13.83 10.98
N PRO A 355 -12.97 -13.89 11.39
CA PRO A 355 -13.59 -13.12 12.47
C PRO A 355 -13.20 -13.62 13.88
N THR A 356 -13.16 -12.72 14.87
CA THR A 356 -12.87 -13.04 16.28
C THR A 356 -13.70 -12.20 17.23
N ILE A 357 -13.95 -12.71 18.43
CA ILE A 357 -14.57 -11.99 19.56
C ILE A 357 -13.68 -12.24 20.78
N GLN A 358 -13.24 -11.17 21.45
CA GLN A 358 -12.51 -11.23 22.70
C GLN A 358 -13.13 -10.27 23.72
N GLU A 359 -13.15 -10.68 24.98
CA GLU A 359 -13.73 -9.91 26.08
C GLU A 359 -12.68 -9.73 27.19
N MET A 360 -12.61 -8.51 27.74
CA MET A 360 -11.78 -8.20 28.89
C MET A 360 -12.59 -7.33 29.86
N VAL A 361 -12.54 -7.67 31.16
CA VAL A 361 -13.29 -6.97 32.20
C VAL A 361 -12.41 -5.90 32.83
N TYR A 362 -12.91 -4.67 32.86
CA TYR A 362 -12.26 -3.51 33.48
C TYR A 362 -13.02 -3.11 34.76
N TYR A 363 -12.27 -2.71 35.78
CA TYR A 363 -12.84 -2.25 37.05
C TYR A 363 -12.42 -0.79 37.28
N ASP A 364 -13.41 0.09 37.43
CA ASP A 364 -13.16 1.47 37.83
C ASP A 364 -13.02 1.54 39.35
N SER A 365 -12.05 2.34 39.82
CA SER A 365 -11.88 2.61 41.24
C SER A 365 -12.69 3.81 41.72
N HIS A 366 -13.11 4.75 40.84
CA HIS A 366 -13.90 5.95 41.17
C HIS A 366 -14.73 6.44 39.95
N TYR A 367 -16.07 6.38 40.05
CA TYR A 367 -17.09 6.97 39.14
C TYR A 367 -16.58 8.00 38.11
N LEU A 368 -15.95 7.56 37.01
CA LEU A 368 -15.62 8.42 35.88
C LEU A 368 -15.84 7.69 34.56
N HIS A 369 -16.61 8.35 33.69
CA HIS A 369 -17.16 7.84 32.45
C HIS A 369 -16.16 7.07 31.57
N THR A 370 -16.40 5.77 31.40
CA THR A 370 -15.81 4.97 30.33
C THR A 370 -16.36 5.44 28.98
N LYS A 371 -15.53 6.08 28.15
CA LYS A 371 -15.79 6.19 26.71
C LYS A 371 -15.44 4.86 26.04
N ALA A 372 -16.37 3.92 26.04
CA ALA A 372 -16.28 2.75 25.18
C ALA A 372 -16.69 3.15 23.75
N GLY A 373 -15.74 3.11 22.82
CA GLY A 373 -16.07 3.11 21.39
C GLY A 373 -16.62 1.73 21.04
N TYR A 374 -17.93 1.64 20.79
CA TYR A 374 -18.54 0.44 20.22
C TYR A 374 -18.00 0.25 18.79
N LEU A 375 -17.19 -0.78 18.59
CA LEU A 375 -16.92 -1.36 17.27
C LEU A 375 -18.07 -2.33 16.97
N HIS A 376 -19.05 -1.91 16.17
CA HIS A 376 -19.97 -2.83 15.53
C HIS A 376 -19.36 -3.28 14.20
N ASN A 377 -19.37 -4.61 14.00
CA ASN A 377 -18.97 -5.32 12.78
C ASN A 377 -19.76 -4.88 11.55
#